data_AF-A0A7K9TBA8-F1
#
_entry.id   AF-A0A7K9TBA8-F1
#
_cell.length_a   1.000
_cell.length_b   1.000
_cell.length_c   1.000
_cell.angle_alpha   90.00
_cell.angle_beta   90.00
_cell.angle_gamma   90.00
#
_symmetry.space_group_name_H-M   'P 1'
#
loop_
_entity.id
_entity.type
_entity.pdbx_description
1 polymer ?
#
loop_
_entity_poly.entity_id
_entity_poly.type
_entity_poly.pdbx_seq_one_letter_code
_entity_poly.pdbx_strand_id
1 'polypeptide(L)'
;VLECGVCEDVFSLQGDKVPRLLLCGHTVCHDCLTRLPLHGRAVRCPFDRQVTELGDSGVWGLKKNFALLELLERLQNGPAGQCGTAEEAIGLSGESIIRCDEDEAHVASVYCTVCATHLCADCSQLTHSTKTLAKHRRVPLADKPHEKTLCSQHQVHAIEFVCLEEGCQASPLMCCVCKEYGKHQGHKHSVLEPEANQIRASILDMAHCIRTFTEEISDYSRKLVGIVQHIEGGEQIVEDGVGMSHTEHVPGTAENARSCVRAYFSDLHETLCRQEEMALSVVDAHVREKLIWLRQQQEDMTILLSQVSTACLHCEKTLQQDDCRVVLAKQEITRLLETLQKQQQQFTALADHVQLDASIPVTFTK
;
A
#
# COMPACT_ATOMS: atom_id res chain seq x y z
N VAL A 1 20.97 -16.27 37.17
CA VAL A 1 19.75 -15.53 37.58
C VAL A 1 20.20 -14.33 38.40
N LEU A 2 19.56 -13.17 38.24
CA LEU A 2 19.91 -11.96 39.00
C LEU A 2 19.13 -11.96 40.31
N GLU A 3 19.69 -12.61 41.32
CA GLU A 3 19.03 -12.88 42.61
C GLU A 3 19.85 -12.40 43.80
N CYS A 4 19.16 -12.15 44.91
CA CYS A 4 19.76 -11.71 46.15
C CYS A 4 20.47 -12.88 46.84
N GLY A 5 21.78 -12.82 47.04
CA GLY A 5 22.54 -13.87 47.74
C GLY A 5 22.22 -14.06 49.23
N VAL A 6 21.18 -13.42 49.76
CA VAL A 6 20.69 -13.58 51.15
C VAL A 6 19.35 -14.31 51.21
N CYS A 7 18.41 -13.98 50.32
CA CYS A 7 17.08 -14.59 50.29
C CYS A 7 16.80 -15.42 49.04
N GLU A 8 17.76 -15.46 48.10
CA GLU A 8 17.67 -16.18 46.82
C GLU A 8 16.50 -15.73 45.91
N ASP A 9 15.83 -14.63 46.27
CA ASP A 9 14.77 -14.04 45.46
C ASP A 9 15.36 -13.20 44.32
N VAL A 10 14.65 -13.19 43.17
CA VAL A 10 14.98 -12.36 42.01
C VAL A 10 14.83 -10.87 42.35
N PHE A 11 15.80 -10.07 41.90
CA PHE A 11 15.77 -8.63 42.08
C PHE A 11 14.66 -7.97 41.26
N SER A 12 14.00 -6.95 41.83
CA SER A 12 12.96 -6.16 41.16
C SER A 12 13.42 -4.74 40.85
N LEU A 13 12.79 -4.13 39.84
CA LEU A 13 13.09 -2.75 39.45
C LEU A 13 12.66 -1.72 40.51
N GLN A 14 11.61 -2.04 41.27
CA GLN A 14 11.03 -1.20 42.30
C GLN A 14 10.54 -2.02 43.50
N GLY A 15 10.38 -1.38 44.66
CA GLY A 15 9.90 -2.01 45.90
C GLY A 15 10.96 -2.74 46.74
N ASP A 16 10.52 -3.79 47.43
CA ASP A 16 11.26 -4.48 48.49
C ASP A 16 12.44 -5.31 47.97
N LYS A 17 12.36 -5.81 46.73
CA LYS A 17 13.44 -6.58 46.10
C LYS A 17 14.39 -5.73 45.26
N VAL A 18 14.41 -4.41 45.47
CA VAL A 18 15.35 -3.52 44.78
C VAL A 18 16.79 -3.79 45.24
N PRO A 19 17.74 -4.04 44.33
CA PRO A 19 19.15 -4.23 44.66
C PRO A 19 19.81 -2.93 45.12
N ARG A 20 20.46 -2.95 46.30
CA ARG A 20 21.21 -1.81 46.85
C ARG A 20 22.66 -2.18 47.15
N LEU A 21 23.55 -1.21 46.99
CA LEU A 21 24.98 -1.35 47.14
C LEU A 21 25.44 -1.00 48.56
N LEU A 22 26.25 -1.89 49.13
CA LEU A 22 27.07 -1.62 50.32
C LEU A 22 28.40 -0.97 49.90
N LEU A 23 29.14 -0.36 50.84
CA LEU A 23 30.43 0.30 50.54
C LEU A 23 31.48 -0.65 49.97
N CYS A 24 31.39 -1.94 50.27
CA CYS A 24 32.26 -2.97 49.71
C CYS A 24 31.91 -3.40 48.28
N GLY A 25 30.83 -2.86 47.68
CA GLY A 25 30.37 -3.19 46.33
C GLY A 25 29.41 -4.39 46.26
N HIS A 26 29.21 -5.13 47.35
CA HIS A 26 28.20 -6.19 47.40
C HIS A 26 26.78 -5.64 47.30
N THR A 27 25.92 -6.38 46.59
CA THR A 27 24.52 -6.02 46.36
C THR A 27 23.59 -6.93 47.16
N VAL A 28 22.68 -6.35 47.92
CA VAL A 28 21.64 -7.07 48.68
C VAL A 28 20.30 -6.37 48.43
N CYS A 29 19.19 -7.13 48.42
CA CYS A 29 17.88 -6.52 48.21
C CYS A 29 17.48 -5.65 49.42
N HIS A 30 16.70 -4.61 49.16
CA HIS A 30 16.30 -3.63 50.17
C HIS A 30 15.71 -4.30 51.42
N ASP A 31 14.83 -5.26 51.21
CA ASP A 31 14.14 -6.03 52.24
C ASP A 31 15.06 -6.94 53.08
N CYS A 32 16.14 -7.47 52.48
CA CYS A 32 17.14 -8.19 53.27
C CYS A 32 18.02 -7.25 54.09
N LEU A 33 18.36 -6.08 53.55
CA LEU A 33 19.15 -5.08 54.26
C LEU A 33 18.43 -4.51 55.49
N THR A 34 17.09 -4.36 55.44
CA THR A 34 16.30 -3.91 56.60
C THR A 34 16.22 -4.96 57.71
N ARG A 35 16.43 -6.24 57.40
CA ARG A 35 16.45 -7.34 58.37
C ARG A 35 17.82 -7.66 58.96
N LEU A 36 18.90 -7.08 58.43
CA LEU A 36 20.24 -7.31 58.97
C LEU A 36 20.40 -6.66 60.37
N PRO A 37 21.14 -7.30 61.29
CA PRO A 37 21.36 -6.74 62.62
C PRO A 37 22.08 -5.40 62.55
N LEU A 38 21.40 -4.34 62.99
CA LEU A 38 21.99 -3.01 63.10
C LEU A 38 22.94 -2.95 64.29
N HIS A 39 24.17 -2.52 64.02
CA HIS A 39 25.17 -2.24 65.05
C HIS A 39 25.28 -0.71 65.17
N GLY A 40 24.36 -0.12 65.92
CA GLY A 40 24.17 1.33 65.94
C GLY A 40 23.57 1.82 64.62
N ARG A 41 24.24 2.76 63.94
CA ARG A 41 23.85 3.28 62.62
C ARG A 41 24.54 2.56 61.46
N ALA A 42 25.00 1.32 61.62
CA ALA A 42 25.72 0.62 60.57
C ALA A 42 25.22 -0.82 60.35
N VAL A 43 25.31 -1.27 59.10
CA VAL A 43 25.05 -2.66 58.68
C VAL A 43 26.36 -3.34 58.31
N ARG A 44 26.48 -4.63 58.62
CA ARG A 44 27.61 -5.46 58.18
C ARG A 44 27.20 -6.27 56.97
N CYS A 45 28.05 -6.27 55.95
CA CYS A 45 27.85 -7.07 54.75
C CYS A 45 27.80 -8.57 55.11
N PRO A 46 26.82 -9.34 54.61
CA PRO A 46 26.72 -10.77 54.90
C PRO A 46 27.82 -11.61 54.24
N PHE A 47 28.48 -11.09 53.20
CA PHE A 47 29.47 -11.82 52.41
C PHE A 47 30.90 -11.61 52.91
N ASP A 48 31.28 -10.36 53.20
CA ASP A 48 32.65 -10.00 53.59
C ASP A 48 32.75 -9.30 54.95
N ARG A 49 31.63 -9.14 55.66
CA ARG A 49 31.51 -8.51 56.99
C ARG A 49 31.96 -7.06 57.08
N GLN A 50 32.22 -6.39 55.94
CA GLN A 50 32.58 -4.97 55.92
C GLN A 50 31.41 -4.11 56.41
N VAL A 51 31.74 -3.06 57.15
CA VAL A 51 30.76 -2.16 57.78
C VAL A 51 30.35 -1.07 56.78
N THR A 52 29.06 -0.87 56.60
CA THR A 52 28.49 0.25 55.85
C THR A 52 27.67 1.12 56.80
N GLU A 53 28.10 2.37 56.98
CA GLU A 53 27.36 3.36 57.78
C GLU A 53 26.09 3.81 57.04
N LEU A 54 25.00 3.95 57.80
CA LEU A 54 23.71 4.41 57.33
C LEU A 54 23.47 5.86 57.78
N GLY A 55 23.02 6.69 56.84
CA GLY A 55 22.55 8.05 57.14
C GLY A 55 21.18 8.07 57.85
N ASP A 56 20.61 9.26 58.02
CA ASP A 56 19.32 9.46 58.70
C ASP A 56 18.14 8.70 58.05
N SER A 57 18.27 8.40 56.75
CA SER A 57 17.28 7.61 55.98
C SER A 57 17.52 6.09 56.07
N GLY A 58 18.44 5.62 56.92
CA GLY A 58 18.71 4.19 57.09
C GLY A 58 19.06 3.48 55.77
N VAL A 59 18.55 2.26 55.60
CA VAL A 59 18.75 1.44 54.38
C VAL A 59 18.17 2.10 53.12
N TRP A 60 17.16 2.97 53.25
CA TRP A 60 16.58 3.70 52.12
C TRP A 60 17.56 4.69 51.49
N GLY A 61 18.56 5.16 52.26
CA GLY A 61 19.62 6.04 51.79
C GLY A 61 20.74 5.35 51.01
N LEU A 62 20.81 4.02 51.01
CA LEU A 62 21.82 3.29 50.25
C LEU A 62 21.55 3.37 48.74
N LYS A 63 22.60 3.60 47.95
CA LYS A 63 22.49 3.71 46.49
C LYS A 63 21.94 2.41 45.89
N LYS A 64 20.99 2.54 44.96
CA LYS A 64 20.54 1.41 44.15
C LYS A 64 21.67 0.96 43.23
N ASN A 65 21.73 -0.34 42.90
CA ASN A 65 22.64 -0.83 41.87
C ASN A 65 22.03 -0.58 40.49
N PHE A 66 22.23 0.62 39.94
CA PHE A 66 21.63 1.03 38.67
C PHE A 66 22.08 0.17 37.48
N ALA A 67 23.34 -0.30 37.46
CA ALA A 67 23.82 -1.21 36.42
C ALA A 67 23.08 -2.55 36.42
N LEU A 68 22.79 -3.09 37.60
CA LEU A 68 22.00 -4.31 37.75
C LEU A 68 20.51 -4.09 37.41
N LEU A 69 19.96 -2.92 37.76
CA LEU A 69 18.59 -2.53 37.40
C LEU A 69 18.41 -2.39 35.88
N GLU A 70 19.36 -1.75 35.20
CA GLU A 70 19.38 -1.64 33.74
C GLU A 70 19.46 -3.01 33.06
N LEU A 71 20.28 -3.92 33.60
CA LEU A 71 20.35 -5.30 33.11
C LEU A 71 19.03 -6.06 33.32
N LEU A 72 18.37 -5.88 34.48
CA LEU A 72 17.05 -6.47 34.76
C LEU A 72 15.98 -5.93 33.80
N GLU A 73 15.99 -4.64 33.51
CA GLU A 73 15.06 -3.99 32.58
C GLU A 73 15.23 -4.51 31.15
N ARG A 74 16.48 -4.69 30.70
CA ARG A 74 16.79 -5.32 29.40
C ARG A 74 16.33 -6.77 29.31
N LEU A 75 16.44 -7.53 30.41
CA LEU A 75 16.03 -8.95 30.44
C LEU A 75 14.52 -9.16 30.56
N GLN A 76 13.79 -8.26 31.23
CA GLN A 76 12.33 -8.33 31.37
C GLN A 76 11.59 -7.99 30.05
N ASN A 77 12.27 -7.31 29.12
CA ASN A 77 11.70 -6.81 27.86
C ASN A 77 12.01 -7.67 26.60
N GLY A 78 12.30 -8.98 26.68
CA GLY A 78 12.69 -9.79 25.49
C GLY A 78 11.61 -10.76 24.93
N PRO A 79 11.76 -11.33 23.70
CA PRO A 79 12.80 -11.11 22.66
C PRO A 79 12.27 -11.07 21.18
N ALA A 80 13.03 -10.45 20.27
CA ALA A 80 13.13 -10.92 18.88
C ALA A 80 14.61 -10.93 18.50
N GLY A 81 15.08 -12.06 17.97
CA GLY A 81 16.49 -12.30 17.74
C GLY A 81 17.15 -11.20 16.92
N GLN A 82 18.16 -10.59 17.51
CA GLN A 82 19.41 -10.32 16.83
C GLN A 82 20.53 -10.14 17.86
N CYS A 83 21.59 -10.88 17.59
CA CYS A 83 22.90 -10.79 18.22
C CYS A 83 23.29 -9.33 18.44
N GLY A 84 23.73 -8.99 19.65
CA GLY A 84 24.21 -7.64 19.97
C GLY A 84 25.43 -7.28 19.13
N THR A 85 25.19 -6.72 17.96
CA THR A 85 25.97 -5.58 17.49
C THR A 85 25.43 -4.38 18.26
N ALA A 86 26.32 -3.67 18.94
CA ALA A 86 26.06 -2.33 19.40
C ALA A 86 25.35 -1.55 18.29
N GLU A 87 24.28 -0.84 18.64
CA GLU A 87 23.65 0.13 17.77
C GLU A 87 24.69 1.20 17.42
N GLU A 88 25.45 0.95 16.37
CA GLU A 88 26.08 1.98 15.58
C GLU A 88 24.92 2.79 14.98
N ALA A 89 24.61 3.92 15.63
CA ALA A 89 23.83 4.96 14.98
C ALA A 89 24.61 5.36 13.73
N ILE A 90 24.22 4.81 12.58
CA ILE A 90 24.74 5.19 11.27
C ILE A 90 24.17 6.58 10.99
N GLY A 91 24.94 7.62 11.32
CA GLY A 91 24.74 8.94 10.76
C GLY A 91 24.89 8.88 9.24
N LEU A 92 24.20 9.79 8.55
CA LEU A 92 24.14 9.94 7.08
C LEU A 92 25.51 10.13 6.37
N SER A 93 26.66 10.00 7.06
CA SER A 93 28.01 10.11 6.50
C SER A 93 28.94 8.91 6.74
N GLY A 94 28.46 7.77 7.24
CA GLY A 94 29.26 6.54 7.29
C GLY A 94 30.51 6.58 8.20
N GLU A 95 30.56 7.51 9.14
CA GLU A 95 31.57 7.54 10.20
C GLU A 95 31.00 6.89 11.48
N SER A 96 31.74 5.97 12.09
CA SER A 96 31.36 5.37 13.37
C SER A 96 31.19 6.47 14.42
N ILE A 97 29.95 6.70 14.89
CA ILE A 97 29.66 7.72 15.92
C ILE A 97 30.22 7.23 17.25
N ILE A 98 31.38 7.75 17.65
CA ILE A 98 31.97 7.48 18.96
C ILE A 98 31.36 8.43 19.98
N ARG A 99 30.78 7.91 21.06
CA ARG A 99 30.20 8.73 22.15
C ARG A 99 31.29 9.31 23.05
N CYS A 100 30.95 10.41 23.73
CA CYS A 100 31.83 11.06 24.68
C CYS A 100 31.80 10.33 26.04
N ASP A 101 32.97 10.01 26.58
CA ASP A 101 33.13 9.26 27.83
C ASP A 101 32.59 10.00 29.06
N GLU A 102 32.47 11.33 28.99
CA GLU A 102 31.94 12.16 30.07
C GLU A 102 30.43 12.38 29.98
N ASP A 103 29.82 12.17 28.81
CA ASP A 103 28.39 12.39 28.59
C ASP A 103 27.88 11.60 27.37
N GLU A 104 26.99 10.63 27.62
CA GLU A 104 26.37 9.77 26.61
C GLU A 104 25.53 10.52 25.58
N ALA A 105 25.08 11.75 25.88
CA ALA A 105 24.36 12.59 24.92
C ALA A 105 25.28 13.32 23.94
N HIS A 106 26.59 13.36 24.20
CA HIS A 106 27.57 14.04 23.36
C HIS A 106 28.29 13.07 22.41
N VAL A 107 28.60 13.56 21.22
CA VAL A 107 29.46 12.87 20.25
C VAL A 107 30.90 13.30 20.48
N ALA A 108 31.80 12.34 20.63
CA ALA A 108 33.20 12.62 20.79
C ALA A 108 33.77 13.18 19.46
N SER A 109 34.66 14.17 19.58
CA SER A 109 35.39 14.76 18.45
C SER A 109 36.89 14.87 18.71
N VAL A 110 37.31 14.68 19.96
CA VAL A 110 38.68 14.81 20.45
C VAL A 110 39.08 13.55 21.20
N TYR A 111 40.32 13.10 21.01
CA TYR A 111 40.93 12.02 21.76
C TYR A 111 42.09 12.53 22.60
N CYS A 112 42.09 12.19 23.89
CA CYS A 112 43.23 12.47 24.76
C CYS A 112 44.21 11.30 24.74
N THR A 113 45.40 11.50 24.17
CA THR A 113 46.43 10.45 24.06
C THR A 113 47.03 10.03 25.41
N VAL A 114 46.84 10.83 26.46
CA VAL A 114 47.37 10.56 27.80
C VAL A 114 46.32 9.89 28.70
N CYS A 115 45.06 10.33 28.63
CA CYS A 115 43.95 9.72 29.38
C CYS A 115 43.36 8.50 28.67
N ALA A 116 43.64 8.32 27.38
CA ALA A 116 43.01 7.32 26.51
C ALA A 116 41.48 7.42 26.48
N THR A 117 40.94 8.65 26.51
CA THR A 117 39.50 8.94 26.52
C THR A 117 39.03 9.68 25.27
N HIS A 118 37.79 9.41 24.88
CA HIS A 118 37.05 10.01 23.77
C HIS A 118 36.13 11.11 24.32
N LEU A 119 36.36 12.35 23.92
CA LEU A 119 35.70 13.51 24.49
C LEU A 119 35.12 14.41 23.39
N CYS A 120 33.99 15.06 23.66
CA CYS A 120 33.57 16.20 22.84
C CYS A 120 34.47 17.41 23.12
N ALA A 121 34.36 18.46 22.29
CA ALA A 121 35.19 19.67 22.43
C ALA A 121 35.04 20.32 23.82
N ASP A 122 33.83 20.34 24.37
CA ASP A 122 33.51 20.99 25.64
C ASP A 122 33.97 20.14 26.83
N CYS A 123 33.65 18.85 26.84
CA CYS A 123 34.10 17.89 27.85
C CYS A 123 35.64 17.83 27.88
N SER A 124 36.31 17.92 26.72
CA SER A 124 37.77 17.99 26.62
C SER A 124 38.37 19.23 27.31
N GLN A 125 37.71 20.39 27.24
CA GLN A 125 38.16 21.59 27.91
C GLN A 125 37.89 21.54 29.41
N LEU A 126 36.72 21.04 29.82
CA LEU A 126 36.30 20.97 31.22
C LEU A 126 37.17 19.99 32.02
N THR A 127 37.35 18.76 31.49
CA THR A 127 38.19 17.72 32.12
C THR A 127 39.67 18.10 32.16
N HIS A 128 40.16 18.86 31.17
CA HIS A 128 41.56 19.29 31.08
C HIS A 128 41.77 20.76 31.50
N SER A 129 40.86 21.34 32.27
CA SER A 129 40.95 22.73 32.75
C SER A 129 41.99 22.94 33.86
N THR A 130 42.38 21.87 34.56
CA THR A 130 43.35 21.92 35.65
C THR A 130 44.79 21.99 35.14
N LYS A 131 45.70 22.63 35.90
CA LYS A 131 47.10 22.87 35.48
C LYS A 131 47.91 21.61 35.14
N THR A 132 47.53 20.46 35.69
CA THR A 132 48.15 19.15 35.44
C THR A 132 47.63 18.52 34.16
N LEU A 133 46.31 18.51 33.97
CA LEU A 133 45.66 17.85 32.83
C LEU A 133 45.70 18.71 31.56
N ALA A 134 45.80 20.04 31.68
CA ALA A 134 45.93 20.94 30.53
C ALA A 134 47.16 20.65 29.64
N LYS A 135 48.18 19.96 30.19
CA LYS A 135 49.39 19.54 29.46
C LYS A 135 49.19 18.26 28.64
N HIS A 136 48.07 17.56 28.79
CA HIS A 136 47.81 16.33 28.04
C HIS A 136 47.63 16.63 26.55
N ARG A 137 48.28 15.82 25.72
CA ARG A 137 48.18 15.93 24.27
C ARG A 137 46.82 15.41 23.79
N ARG A 138 46.06 16.30 23.17
CA ARG A 138 44.72 16.05 22.64
C ARG A 138 44.76 16.23 21.13
N VAL A 139 44.21 15.27 20.41
CA VAL A 139 44.18 15.25 18.93
C VAL A 139 42.73 15.07 18.47
N PRO A 140 42.35 15.55 17.27
CA PRO A 140 41.09 15.19 16.65
C PRO A 140 40.92 13.66 16.61
N LEU A 141 39.70 13.15 16.73
CA LEU A 141 39.47 11.70 16.69
C LEU A 141 39.94 11.04 15.39
N ALA A 142 39.83 11.75 14.27
CA ALA A 142 40.36 11.32 12.98
C ALA A 142 41.89 11.09 13.01
N ASP A 143 42.60 11.79 13.90
CA ASP A 143 44.05 11.73 14.07
C ASP A 143 44.46 10.85 15.27
N LYS A 144 43.53 10.05 15.81
CA LYS A 144 43.84 9.09 16.87
C LYS A 144 45.00 8.19 16.38
N PRO A 145 46.14 8.14 17.10
CA PRO A 145 47.25 7.30 16.70
C PRO A 145 46.79 5.84 16.66
N HIS A 146 46.92 5.22 15.49
CA HIS A 146 46.56 3.83 15.28
C HIS A 146 47.42 2.94 16.18
N GLU A 147 46.79 2.17 17.07
CA GLU A 147 47.48 1.13 17.81
C GLU A 147 47.94 0.07 16.81
N LYS A 148 49.27 -0.07 16.67
CA LYS A 148 49.84 -1.05 15.76
C LYS A 148 49.50 -2.45 16.27
N THR A 149 48.77 -3.21 15.46
CA THR A 149 48.47 -4.61 15.76
C THR A 149 49.75 -5.43 15.74
N LEU A 150 49.93 -6.27 16.75
CA LEU A 150 51.10 -7.14 16.89
C LEU A 150 50.88 -8.45 16.12
N CYS A 151 51.95 -8.99 15.57
CA CYS A 151 51.89 -10.23 14.82
C CYS A 151 51.64 -11.42 15.77
N SER A 152 50.66 -12.26 15.45
CA SER A 152 50.31 -13.45 16.23
C SER A 152 51.44 -14.48 16.33
N GLN A 153 52.31 -14.56 15.32
CA GLN A 153 53.48 -15.45 15.29
C GLN A 153 54.74 -14.79 15.86
N HIS A 154 54.79 -13.46 15.87
CA HIS A 154 55.96 -12.67 16.28
C HIS A 154 55.50 -11.52 17.18
N GLN A 155 55.18 -11.85 18.43
CA GLN A 155 54.44 -10.97 19.36
C GLN A 155 55.08 -9.61 19.66
N VAL A 156 56.38 -9.44 19.37
CA VAL A 156 57.09 -8.16 19.54
C VAL A 156 57.13 -7.29 18.28
N HIS A 157 56.69 -7.83 17.14
CA HIS A 157 56.75 -7.14 15.85
C HIS A 157 55.35 -6.72 15.39
N ALA A 158 55.22 -5.43 15.06
CA ALA A 158 54.01 -4.87 14.49
C ALA A 158 53.76 -5.35 13.06
N ILE A 159 52.48 -5.46 12.70
CA ILE A 159 52.05 -5.71 11.33
C ILE A 159 52.15 -4.40 10.54
N GLU A 160 52.92 -4.40 9.46
CA GLU A 160 53.17 -3.20 8.64
C GLU A 160 52.98 -3.46 7.14
N PHE A 161 52.86 -4.73 6.75
CA PHE A 161 52.79 -5.15 5.35
C PHE A 161 51.59 -6.06 5.09
N VAL A 162 51.15 -6.07 3.83
CA VAL A 162 50.12 -6.98 3.31
C VAL A 162 50.72 -7.76 2.15
N CYS A 163 50.58 -9.07 2.18
CA CYS A 163 50.95 -9.98 1.11
C CYS A 163 49.86 -9.99 0.04
N LEU A 164 50.25 -9.83 -1.23
CA LEU A 164 49.35 -9.74 -2.38
C LEU A 164 49.26 -11.04 -3.20
N GLU A 165 49.90 -12.13 -2.74
CA GLU A 165 49.88 -13.43 -3.40
C GLU A 165 48.59 -14.19 -3.09
N GLU A 166 48.00 -14.85 -4.09
CA GLU A 166 46.73 -15.58 -3.93
C GLU A 166 46.82 -16.71 -2.90
N GLY A 167 47.98 -17.37 -2.81
CA GLY A 167 48.23 -18.42 -1.81
C GLY A 167 48.22 -17.94 -0.35
N CYS A 168 48.25 -16.62 -0.12
CA CYS A 168 48.30 -16.00 1.21
C CYS A 168 47.01 -15.27 1.61
N GLN A 169 45.94 -15.31 0.81
CA GLN A 169 44.71 -14.55 1.13
C GLN A 169 44.07 -14.90 2.47
N ALA A 170 44.24 -16.13 2.97
CA ALA A 170 43.75 -16.53 4.29
C ALA A 170 44.54 -15.88 5.45
N SER A 171 45.77 -15.44 5.21
CA SER A 171 46.61 -14.75 6.20
C SER A 171 47.55 -13.76 5.50
N PRO A 172 47.02 -12.62 5.01
CA PRO A 172 47.80 -11.71 4.18
C PRO A 172 48.61 -10.71 5.03
N LEU A 173 48.33 -10.60 6.32
CA LEU A 173 48.95 -9.63 7.22
C LEU A 173 50.34 -10.08 7.69
N MET A 174 51.35 -9.24 7.49
CA MET A 174 52.75 -9.59 7.76
C MET A 174 53.51 -8.49 8.52
N CYS A 175 54.32 -8.93 9.50
CA CYS A 175 55.36 -8.10 10.13
C CYS A 175 56.71 -8.24 9.40
N CYS A 176 57.73 -7.48 9.81
CA CYS A 176 59.06 -7.54 9.21
C CYS A 176 59.69 -8.95 9.26
N VAL A 177 59.48 -9.72 10.33
CA VAL A 177 60.01 -11.09 10.43
C VAL A 177 59.30 -12.05 9.48
N CYS A 178 57.96 -11.94 9.36
CA CYS A 178 57.18 -12.73 8.41
C CYS A 178 57.61 -12.50 6.95
N LYS A 179 58.00 -11.26 6.65
CA LYS A 179 58.50 -10.82 5.35
C LYS A 179 59.89 -11.36 5.04
N GLU A 180 60.81 -11.26 5.98
CA GLU A 180 62.24 -11.50 5.71
C GLU A 180 62.64 -12.95 5.91
N TYR A 181 62.05 -13.64 6.89
CA TYR A 181 62.45 -14.99 7.32
C TYR A 181 61.27 -15.96 7.47
N GLY A 182 60.03 -15.47 7.33
CA GLY A 182 58.82 -16.24 7.55
C GLY A 182 58.16 -16.74 6.26
N LYS A 183 56.88 -17.09 6.39
CA LYS A 183 56.09 -17.72 5.31
C LYS A 183 55.81 -16.83 4.10
N HIS A 184 56.13 -15.54 4.18
CA HIS A 184 55.92 -14.56 3.09
C HIS A 184 57.23 -14.12 2.45
N GLN A 185 58.31 -14.87 2.66
CA GLN A 185 59.62 -14.57 2.09
C GLN A 185 59.58 -14.60 0.55
N GLY A 186 59.94 -13.48 -0.07
CA GLY A 186 59.96 -13.35 -1.53
C GLY A 186 58.60 -13.16 -2.20
N HIS A 187 57.52 -13.05 -1.43
CA HIS A 187 56.17 -12.79 -1.97
C HIS A 187 55.97 -11.30 -2.32
N LYS A 188 55.10 -11.02 -3.29
CA LYS A 188 54.68 -9.65 -3.58
C LYS A 188 53.92 -9.05 -2.39
N HIS A 189 54.24 -7.82 -2.02
CA HIS A 189 53.64 -7.14 -0.87
C HIS A 189 53.43 -5.64 -1.09
N SER A 190 52.53 -5.04 -0.31
CA SER A 190 52.36 -3.60 -0.13
C SER A 190 52.43 -3.21 1.34
N VAL A 191 52.51 -1.91 1.62
CA VAL A 191 52.40 -1.38 3.00
C VAL A 191 50.93 -1.41 3.41
N LEU A 192 50.65 -1.76 4.67
CA LEU A 192 49.29 -1.95 5.17
C LEU A 192 48.42 -0.69 5.08
N GLU A 193 48.95 0.47 5.47
CA GLU A 193 48.19 1.73 5.51
C GLU A 193 47.62 2.16 4.15
N PRO A 194 48.41 2.28 3.07
CA PRO A 194 47.87 2.67 1.76
C PRO A 194 46.91 1.64 1.18
N GLU A 195 47.16 0.34 1.40
CA GLU A 195 46.25 -0.72 0.93
C GLU A 195 44.90 -0.65 1.65
N ALA A 196 44.92 -0.49 2.98
CA ALA A 196 43.71 -0.34 3.78
C ALA A 196 42.93 0.92 3.37
N ASN A 197 43.61 2.03 3.08
CA ASN A 197 42.96 3.25 2.60
C ASN A 197 42.33 3.08 1.21
N GLN A 198 42.99 2.35 0.30
CA GLN A 198 42.43 2.04 -1.02
C GLN A 198 41.18 1.15 -0.92
N ILE A 199 41.21 0.14 -0.05
CA ILE A 199 40.05 -0.73 0.20
C ILE A 199 38.90 0.08 0.81
N ARG A 200 39.18 0.93 1.80
CA ARG A 200 38.17 1.82 2.40
C ARG A 200 37.53 2.73 1.35
N ALA A 201 38.33 3.36 0.48
CA ALA A 201 37.82 4.19 -0.61
C ALA A 201 36.88 3.40 -1.54
N SER A 202 37.30 2.19 -1.94
CA SER A 202 36.46 1.32 -2.76
C SER A 202 35.16 0.90 -2.08
N ILE A 203 35.18 0.62 -0.77
CA ILE A 203 33.96 0.31 0.00
C ILE A 203 33.04 1.53 0.08
N LEU A 204 33.58 2.73 0.27
CA LEU A 204 32.79 3.97 0.28
C LEU A 204 32.12 4.23 -1.08
N ASP A 205 32.85 4.02 -2.18
CA ASP A 205 32.32 4.13 -3.54
C ASP A 205 31.19 3.12 -3.78
N MET A 206 31.40 1.84 -3.41
CA MET A 206 30.36 0.81 -3.52
C MET A 206 29.13 1.16 -2.67
N ALA A 207 29.33 1.63 -1.44
CA ALA A 207 28.24 2.05 -0.57
C ALA A 207 27.45 3.22 -1.17
N HIS A 208 28.14 4.16 -1.85
CA HIS A 208 27.48 5.24 -2.57
C HIS A 208 26.65 4.70 -3.75
N CYS A 209 27.21 3.81 -4.58
CA CYS A 209 26.48 3.18 -5.68
C CYS A 209 25.23 2.42 -5.20
N ILE A 210 25.33 1.69 -4.09
CA ILE A 210 24.18 0.97 -3.51
C ILE A 210 23.09 1.94 -3.06
N ARG A 211 23.45 3.07 -2.42
CA ARG A 211 22.48 4.08 -2.00
C ARG A 211 21.74 4.68 -3.20
N THR A 212 22.47 5.13 -4.22
CA THR A 212 21.87 5.69 -5.44
C THR A 212 20.94 4.68 -6.12
N PHE A 213 21.37 3.43 -6.26
CA PHE A 213 20.54 2.39 -6.84
C PHE A 213 19.26 2.11 -6.02
N THR A 214 19.36 2.16 -4.69
CA THR A 214 18.21 2.00 -3.79
C THR A 214 17.20 3.13 -3.96
N GLU A 215 17.66 4.37 -4.13
CA GLU A 215 16.82 5.53 -4.42
C GLU A 215 16.10 5.38 -5.77
N GLU A 216 16.82 4.96 -6.82
CA GLU A 216 16.25 4.70 -8.14
C GLU A 216 15.18 3.60 -8.11
N ILE A 217 15.43 2.50 -7.41
CA ILE A 217 14.43 1.43 -7.21
C ILE A 217 13.20 1.97 -6.48
N SER A 218 13.40 2.77 -5.43
CA SER A 218 12.31 3.34 -4.64
C SER A 218 11.45 4.28 -5.48
N ASP A 219 12.07 5.09 -6.33
CA ASP A 219 11.38 5.96 -7.29
C ASP A 219 10.58 5.16 -8.31
N TYR A 220 11.18 4.09 -8.85
CA TYR A 220 10.49 3.23 -9.80
C TYR A 220 9.30 2.51 -9.16
N SER A 221 9.46 2.02 -7.92
CA SER A 221 8.37 1.42 -7.15
C SER A 221 7.22 2.39 -6.92
N ARG A 222 7.51 3.65 -6.53
CA ARG A 222 6.47 4.69 -6.38
C ARG A 222 5.72 4.96 -7.68
N LYS A 223 6.43 4.99 -8.82
CA LYS A 223 5.81 5.16 -10.15
C LYS A 223 4.89 3.98 -10.49
N LEU A 224 5.31 2.75 -10.22
CA LEU A 224 4.48 1.56 -10.45
C LEU A 224 3.19 1.61 -9.62
N VAL A 225 3.30 1.94 -8.33
CA VAL A 225 2.12 2.11 -7.46
C VAL A 225 1.17 3.17 -8.01
N GLY A 226 1.70 4.31 -8.47
CA GLY A 226 0.88 5.37 -9.09
C GLY A 226 0.16 4.92 -10.36
N ILE A 227 0.81 4.13 -11.22
CA ILE A 227 0.19 3.57 -12.42
C ILE A 227 -0.92 2.57 -12.06
N VAL A 228 -0.68 1.69 -11.08
CA VAL A 228 -1.70 0.73 -10.60
C VAL A 228 -2.92 1.49 -10.08
N GLN A 229 -2.73 2.51 -9.24
CA GLN A 229 -3.81 3.34 -8.73
C GLN A 229 -4.57 4.08 -9.86
N HIS A 230 -3.89 4.51 -10.91
CA HIS A 230 -4.55 5.14 -12.06
C HIS A 230 -5.39 4.15 -12.91
N ILE A 231 -4.98 2.89 -12.94
CA ILE A 231 -5.71 1.81 -13.65
C ILE A 231 -6.92 1.38 -12.84
N GLU A 232 -6.72 1.06 -11.57
CA GLU A 232 -7.76 0.50 -10.68
C GLU A 232 -8.72 1.58 -10.17
N GLY A 233 -8.21 2.78 -9.93
CA GLY A 233 -8.91 3.82 -9.18
C GLY A 233 -8.52 3.78 -7.71
N GLY A 234 -9.33 4.41 -6.86
CA GLY A 234 -9.10 4.39 -5.43
C GLY A 234 -10.20 5.05 -4.64
N GLU A 235 -10.05 5.03 -3.33
CA GLU A 235 -10.97 5.65 -2.39
C GLU A 235 -10.53 7.08 -2.08
N GLN A 236 -11.39 8.05 -2.36
CA GLN A 236 -11.21 9.45 -2.01
C GLN A 236 -12.15 9.81 -0.87
N ILE A 237 -11.60 10.37 0.20
CA ILE A 237 -12.41 10.89 1.31
C ILE A 237 -12.92 12.26 0.87
N VAL A 238 -14.24 12.36 0.70
CA VAL A 238 -14.93 13.60 0.39
C VAL A 238 -15.58 14.10 1.68
N GLU A 239 -15.37 15.37 2.00
CA GLU A 239 -16.08 16.02 3.11
C GLU A 239 -17.32 16.72 2.56
N ASP A 240 -18.50 16.28 3.01
CA ASP A 240 -19.74 16.97 2.72
C ASP A 240 -19.77 18.35 3.39
N GLY A 241 -20.58 19.27 2.86
CA GLY A 241 -20.74 20.65 3.39
C GLY A 241 -21.23 20.75 4.85
N VAL A 242 -21.51 19.62 5.50
CA VAL A 242 -21.89 19.49 6.92
C VAL A 242 -20.71 18.99 7.79
N GLY A 243 -19.52 18.77 7.20
CA GLY A 243 -18.30 18.34 7.90
C GLY A 243 -18.20 16.84 8.17
N MET A 244 -19.01 16.02 7.51
CA MET A 244 -18.91 14.56 7.57
C MET A 244 -18.05 14.07 6.41
N SER A 245 -17.00 13.31 6.72
CA SER A 245 -16.14 12.67 5.73
C SER A 245 -16.71 11.29 5.36
N HIS A 246 -17.01 11.09 4.08
CA HIS A 246 -17.35 9.78 3.53
C HIS A 246 -16.35 9.36 2.46
N THR A 247 -16.21 8.06 2.30
CA THR A 247 -15.26 7.46 1.35
C THR A 247 -15.99 7.20 0.04
N GLU A 248 -15.62 7.92 -1.02
CA GLU A 248 -16.13 7.67 -2.38
C GLU A 248 -15.10 6.92 -3.20
N HIS A 249 -15.54 5.86 -3.88
CA HIS A 249 -14.69 5.12 -4.80
C HIS A 249 -14.61 5.87 -6.13
N VAL A 250 -13.45 6.46 -6.41
CA VAL A 250 -13.15 7.13 -7.68
C VAL A 250 -12.75 6.07 -8.71
N PRO A 251 -13.49 5.93 -9.82
CA PRO A 251 -13.21 4.92 -10.83
C PRO A 251 -11.90 5.21 -11.57
N GLY A 252 -11.08 4.18 -11.71
CA GLY A 252 -9.87 4.22 -12.53
C GLY A 252 -10.15 4.16 -14.03
N THR A 253 -9.08 4.22 -14.81
CA THR A 253 -9.17 4.13 -16.28
C THR A 253 -9.77 2.80 -16.76
N ALA A 254 -9.59 1.70 -16.03
CA ALA A 254 -10.19 0.41 -16.37
C ALA A 254 -11.72 0.42 -16.28
N GLU A 255 -12.27 1.02 -15.21
CA GLU A 255 -13.72 1.10 -15.01
C GLU A 255 -14.36 2.10 -15.98
N ASN A 256 -13.66 3.19 -16.29
CA ASN A 256 -14.07 4.13 -17.34
C ASN A 256 -14.17 3.43 -18.71
N ALA A 257 -13.17 2.65 -19.09
CA ALA A 257 -13.19 1.90 -20.35
C ALA A 257 -14.35 0.88 -20.40
N ARG A 258 -14.58 0.15 -19.31
CA ARG A 258 -15.74 -0.76 -19.20
C ARG A 258 -17.08 -0.03 -19.30
N SER A 259 -17.17 1.16 -18.71
CA SER A 259 -18.36 2.01 -18.76
C SER A 259 -18.61 2.53 -20.17
N CYS A 260 -17.58 2.95 -20.91
CA CYS A 260 -17.70 3.33 -22.32
C CYS A 260 -18.23 2.19 -23.19
N VAL A 261 -17.74 0.96 -22.97
CA VAL A 261 -18.25 -0.22 -23.71
C VAL A 261 -19.72 -0.45 -23.38
N ARG A 262 -20.10 -0.41 -22.09
CA ARG A 262 -21.50 -0.56 -21.68
C ARG A 262 -22.41 0.51 -22.28
N ALA A 263 -21.98 1.77 -22.26
CA ALA A 263 -22.72 2.88 -22.85
C ALA A 263 -22.93 2.68 -24.36
N TYR A 264 -21.88 2.33 -25.09
CA TYR A 264 -21.96 2.07 -26.53
C TYR A 264 -22.99 0.98 -26.89
N PHE A 265 -22.98 -0.14 -26.15
CA PHE A 265 -23.95 -1.21 -26.38
C PHE A 265 -25.37 -0.81 -25.95
N SER A 266 -25.51 -0.01 -24.89
CA SER A 266 -26.81 0.54 -24.49
C SER A 266 -27.41 1.40 -25.60
N ASP A 267 -26.63 2.32 -26.18
CA ASP A 267 -27.06 3.18 -27.28
C ASP A 267 -27.44 2.37 -28.53
N LEU A 268 -26.68 1.29 -28.82
CA LEU A 268 -26.99 0.38 -29.91
C LEU A 268 -28.30 -0.38 -29.67
N HIS A 269 -28.52 -0.89 -28.45
CA HIS A 269 -29.77 -1.54 -28.08
C HIS A 269 -30.95 -0.57 -28.18
N GLU A 270 -30.83 0.66 -27.69
CA GLU A 270 -31.88 1.68 -27.81
C GLU A 270 -32.19 2.00 -29.28
N THR A 271 -31.15 2.12 -30.11
CA THR A 271 -31.32 2.33 -31.55
C THR A 271 -32.05 1.17 -32.22
N LEU A 272 -31.70 -0.08 -31.88
CA LEU A 272 -32.35 -1.27 -32.41
C LEU A 272 -33.82 -1.37 -31.95
N CYS A 273 -34.10 -1.12 -30.67
CA CYS A 273 -35.46 -1.08 -30.14
C CYS A 273 -36.30 -0.04 -30.90
N ARG A 274 -35.74 1.16 -31.14
CA ARG A 274 -36.44 2.20 -31.92
C ARG A 274 -36.70 1.76 -33.36
N GLN A 275 -35.74 1.08 -34.00
CA GLN A 275 -35.93 0.55 -35.35
C GLN A 275 -37.01 -0.55 -35.40
N GLU A 276 -37.07 -1.41 -34.38
CA GLU A 276 -38.10 -2.43 -34.23
C GLU A 276 -39.50 -1.81 -34.07
N GLU A 277 -39.65 -0.85 -33.15
CA GLU A 277 -40.91 -0.12 -32.93
C GLU A 277 -41.37 0.61 -34.20
N MET A 278 -40.43 1.24 -34.94
CA MET A 278 -40.74 1.89 -36.21
C MET A 278 -41.21 0.89 -37.27
N ALA A 279 -40.56 -0.26 -37.39
CA ALA A 279 -40.97 -1.30 -38.34
C ALA A 279 -42.36 -1.87 -38.01
N LEU A 280 -42.64 -2.13 -36.72
CA LEU A 280 -43.96 -2.57 -36.26
C LEU A 280 -45.03 -1.51 -36.52
N SER A 281 -44.74 -0.24 -36.26
CA SER A 281 -45.64 0.88 -36.55
C SER A 281 -46.05 0.96 -38.03
N VAL A 282 -45.10 0.75 -38.95
CA VAL A 282 -45.37 0.73 -40.40
C VAL A 282 -46.29 -0.44 -40.76
N VAL A 283 -46.02 -1.63 -40.22
CA VAL A 283 -46.87 -2.81 -40.42
C VAL A 283 -48.27 -2.56 -39.89
N ASP A 284 -48.40 -2.05 -38.66
CA ASP A 284 -49.69 -1.74 -38.06
C ASP A 284 -50.45 -0.66 -38.85
N ALA A 285 -49.76 0.34 -39.39
CA ALA A 285 -50.37 1.35 -40.25
C ALA A 285 -50.95 0.72 -41.53
N HIS A 286 -50.17 -0.12 -42.21
CA HIS A 286 -50.62 -0.81 -43.40
C HIS A 286 -51.82 -1.74 -43.12
N VAL A 287 -51.77 -2.51 -42.02
CA VAL A 287 -52.88 -3.36 -41.59
C VAL A 287 -54.13 -2.54 -41.31
N ARG A 288 -54.01 -1.42 -40.59
CA ARG A 288 -55.12 -0.51 -40.31
C ARG A 288 -55.74 0.03 -41.59
N GLU A 289 -54.92 0.55 -42.52
CA GLU A 289 -55.40 1.08 -43.80
C GLU A 289 -56.14 0.00 -44.61
N LYS A 290 -55.57 -1.19 -44.73
CA LYS A 290 -56.17 -2.32 -45.46
C LYS A 290 -57.49 -2.77 -44.81
N LEU A 291 -57.56 -2.84 -43.49
CA LEU A 291 -58.78 -3.19 -42.76
C LEU A 291 -59.88 -2.12 -42.90
N ILE A 292 -59.52 -0.84 -42.84
CA ILE A 292 -60.47 0.26 -43.08
C ILE A 292 -61.04 0.16 -44.48
N TRP A 293 -60.19 -0.03 -45.49
CA TRP A 293 -60.62 -0.19 -46.87
C TRP A 293 -61.55 -1.41 -47.05
N LEU A 294 -61.19 -2.58 -46.50
CA LEU A 294 -62.01 -3.79 -46.58
C LEU A 294 -63.38 -3.62 -45.90
N ARG A 295 -63.42 -2.97 -44.72
CA ARG A 295 -64.68 -2.67 -44.02
C ARG A 295 -65.55 -1.72 -44.82
N GLN A 296 -64.98 -0.70 -45.45
CA GLN A 296 -65.73 0.20 -46.32
C GLN A 296 -66.35 -0.54 -47.50
N GLN A 297 -65.59 -1.43 -48.16
CA GLN A 297 -66.13 -2.26 -49.25
C GLN A 297 -67.26 -3.19 -48.78
N GLN A 298 -67.17 -3.73 -47.56
CA GLN A 298 -68.24 -4.53 -46.96
C GLN A 298 -69.51 -3.71 -46.69
N GLU A 299 -69.38 -2.48 -46.19
CA GLU A 299 -70.50 -1.56 -45.98
C GLU A 299 -71.16 -1.16 -47.31
N ASP A 300 -70.36 -0.80 -48.32
CA ASP A 300 -70.85 -0.45 -49.66
C ASP A 300 -71.63 -1.62 -50.29
N MET A 301 -71.15 -2.86 -50.13
CA MET A 301 -71.85 -4.06 -50.61
C MET A 301 -73.16 -4.30 -49.84
N THR A 302 -73.20 -4.00 -48.54
CA THR A 302 -74.42 -4.09 -47.73
C THR A 302 -75.48 -3.08 -48.20
N ILE A 303 -75.06 -1.85 -48.53
CA ILE A 303 -75.94 -0.82 -49.09
C ILE A 303 -76.49 -1.27 -50.46
N LEU A 304 -75.64 -1.82 -51.33
CA LEU A 304 -76.07 -2.33 -52.63
C LEU A 304 -77.09 -3.46 -52.49
N LEU A 305 -76.84 -4.43 -51.60
CA LEU A 305 -77.79 -5.52 -51.33
C LEU A 305 -79.14 -5.00 -50.83
N SER A 306 -79.15 -3.96 -50.00
CA SER A 306 -80.37 -3.30 -49.55
C SER A 306 -81.13 -2.61 -50.70
N GLN A 307 -80.41 -1.93 -51.60
CA GLN A 307 -80.98 -1.30 -52.80
C GLN A 307 -81.60 -2.36 -53.74
N VAL A 308 -80.90 -3.47 -53.97
CA VAL A 308 -81.41 -4.60 -54.76
C VAL A 308 -82.64 -5.22 -54.09
N SER A 309 -82.60 -5.45 -52.78
CA SER A 309 -83.77 -6.00 -52.06
C SER A 309 -84.98 -5.08 -52.14
N THR A 310 -84.78 -3.76 -52.02
CA THR A 310 -85.85 -2.75 -52.15
C THR A 310 -86.41 -2.72 -53.57
N ALA A 311 -85.54 -2.82 -54.57
CA ALA A 311 -85.91 -2.91 -55.96
C ALA A 311 -86.77 -4.14 -56.28
N CYS A 312 -86.35 -5.32 -55.80
CA CYS A 312 -87.10 -6.56 -55.94
C CYS A 312 -88.49 -6.43 -55.30
N LEU A 313 -88.57 -5.93 -54.08
CA LEU A 313 -89.85 -5.72 -53.39
C LEU A 313 -90.76 -4.74 -54.13
N HIS A 314 -90.20 -3.67 -54.70
CA HIS A 314 -90.96 -2.71 -55.51
C HIS A 314 -91.51 -3.36 -56.79
N CYS A 315 -90.70 -4.18 -57.47
CA CYS A 315 -91.14 -4.95 -58.64
C CYS A 315 -92.26 -5.93 -58.28
N GLU A 316 -92.08 -6.72 -57.22
CA GLU A 316 -93.10 -7.65 -56.72
C GLU A 316 -94.41 -6.95 -56.37
N LYS A 317 -94.34 -5.84 -55.63
CA LYS A 317 -95.52 -5.06 -55.26
C LYS A 317 -96.24 -4.49 -56.48
N THR A 318 -95.52 -4.11 -57.53
CA THR A 318 -96.12 -3.59 -58.75
C THR A 318 -96.79 -4.70 -59.55
N LEU A 319 -96.18 -5.89 -59.61
CA LEU A 319 -96.76 -7.07 -60.27
C LEU A 319 -98.11 -7.51 -59.67
N GLN A 320 -98.39 -7.18 -58.40
CA GLN A 320 -99.66 -7.49 -57.73
C GLN A 320 -100.77 -6.44 -57.97
N GLN A 321 -100.50 -5.35 -58.69
CA GLN A 321 -101.48 -4.29 -58.97
C GLN A 321 -102.30 -4.58 -60.24
N ASP A 322 -103.35 -3.78 -60.49
CA ASP A 322 -104.14 -3.87 -61.72
C ASP A 322 -103.34 -3.44 -62.97
N ASP A 323 -103.77 -3.94 -64.14
CA ASP A 323 -103.08 -3.73 -65.43
C ASP A 323 -102.80 -2.25 -65.74
N CYS A 324 -103.73 -1.34 -65.38
CA CYS A 324 -103.56 0.09 -65.61
C CYS A 324 -102.42 0.68 -64.77
N ARG A 325 -102.33 0.30 -63.49
CA ARG A 325 -101.24 0.74 -62.58
C ARG A 325 -99.87 0.18 -63.01
N VAL A 326 -99.81 -1.08 -63.45
CA VAL A 326 -98.56 -1.71 -63.94
C VAL A 326 -98.00 -0.96 -65.15
N VAL A 327 -98.87 -0.61 -66.10
CA VAL A 327 -98.45 0.14 -67.31
C VAL A 327 -97.94 1.54 -66.95
N LEU A 328 -98.55 2.21 -65.98
CA LEU A 328 -98.09 3.52 -65.50
C LEU A 328 -96.74 3.44 -64.77
N ALA A 329 -96.47 2.34 -64.05
CA ALA A 329 -95.22 2.13 -63.31
C ALA A 329 -94.04 1.67 -64.19
N LYS A 330 -94.28 1.30 -65.46
CA LYS A 330 -93.24 0.78 -66.39
C LYS A 330 -91.99 1.65 -66.47
N GLN A 331 -92.15 2.97 -66.60
CA GLN A 331 -91.01 3.89 -66.74
C GLN A 331 -90.19 3.99 -65.46
N GLU A 332 -90.84 3.94 -64.30
CA GLU A 332 -90.18 3.98 -62.99
C GLU A 332 -89.37 2.70 -62.73
N ILE A 333 -89.96 1.53 -63.01
CA ILE A 333 -89.27 0.23 -62.88
C ILE A 333 -88.09 0.14 -63.86
N THR A 334 -88.27 0.56 -65.11
CA THR A 334 -87.19 0.53 -66.11
C THR A 334 -86.01 1.39 -65.66
N ARG A 335 -86.27 2.60 -65.16
CA ARG A 335 -85.22 3.49 -64.62
C ARG A 335 -84.50 2.88 -63.41
N LEU A 336 -85.24 2.20 -62.55
CA LEU A 336 -84.70 1.56 -61.36
C LEU A 336 -83.80 0.36 -61.72
N LEU A 337 -84.22 -0.47 -62.68
CA LEU A 337 -83.40 -1.56 -63.23
C LEU A 337 -82.14 -1.05 -63.94
N GLU A 338 -82.24 0.02 -64.73
CA GLU A 338 -81.07 0.63 -65.37
C GLU A 338 -80.04 1.16 -64.35
N THR A 339 -80.53 1.71 -63.23
CA THR A 339 -79.66 2.21 -62.15
C THR A 339 -78.93 1.06 -61.46
N LEU A 340 -79.62 -0.03 -61.13
CA LEU A 340 -79.02 -1.24 -60.57
C LEU A 340 -78.02 -1.89 -61.52
N GLN A 341 -78.32 -1.93 -62.82
CA GLN A 341 -77.45 -2.52 -63.82
C GLN A 341 -76.15 -1.72 -64.00
N LYS A 342 -76.21 -0.38 -63.91
CA LYS A 342 -75.02 0.47 -63.88
C LYS A 342 -74.17 0.25 -62.64
N GLN A 343 -74.79 0.16 -61.46
CA GLN A 343 -74.08 -0.14 -60.22
C GLN A 343 -73.43 -1.52 -60.26
N GLN A 344 -74.12 -2.54 -60.78
CA GLN A 344 -73.56 -3.89 -60.95
C GLN A 344 -72.29 -3.88 -61.82
N GLN A 345 -72.29 -3.15 -62.95
CA GLN A 345 -71.10 -3.06 -63.81
C GLN A 345 -69.91 -2.39 -63.11
N GLN A 346 -70.16 -1.36 -62.29
CA GLN A 346 -69.11 -0.70 -61.50
C GLN A 346 -68.52 -1.66 -60.45
N PHE A 347 -69.36 -2.47 -59.79
CA PHE A 347 -68.90 -3.46 -58.81
C PHE A 347 -68.11 -4.60 -59.46
N THR A 348 -68.54 -5.13 -60.61
CA THR A 348 -67.79 -6.19 -61.30
C THR A 348 -66.40 -5.72 -61.70
N ALA A 349 -66.27 -4.48 -62.19
CA ALA A 349 -64.98 -3.89 -62.54
C ALA A 349 -64.07 -3.73 -61.30
N LEU A 350 -64.62 -3.35 -60.15
CA LEU A 350 -63.89 -3.27 -58.88
C LEU A 350 -63.47 -4.66 -58.37
N ALA A 351 -64.37 -5.64 -58.42
CA ALA A 351 -64.13 -7.01 -57.94
C ALA A 351 -62.95 -7.69 -58.65
N ASP A 352 -62.78 -7.45 -59.95
CA ASP A 352 -61.64 -7.98 -60.73
C ASP A 352 -60.28 -7.42 -60.28
N HIS A 353 -60.26 -6.30 -59.55
CA HIS A 353 -59.05 -5.63 -59.06
C HIS A 353 -58.80 -5.87 -57.57
N VAL A 354 -59.75 -6.47 -56.84
CA VAL A 354 -59.56 -6.83 -55.43
C VAL A 354 -58.74 -8.10 -55.33
N GLN A 355 -57.42 -7.95 -55.20
CA GLN A 355 -56.59 -9.05 -54.72
C GLN A 355 -56.92 -9.29 -53.24
N LEU A 356 -57.68 -10.36 -52.96
CA LEU A 356 -58.00 -10.87 -51.61
C LEU A 356 -56.78 -11.50 -50.90
N ASP A 357 -55.56 -11.08 -51.27
CA ASP A 357 -54.37 -11.60 -50.63
C ASP A 357 -54.27 -11.02 -49.21
N ALA A 358 -54.26 -11.90 -48.21
CA ALA A 358 -54.13 -11.55 -46.80
C ALA A 358 -52.67 -11.21 -46.41
N SER A 359 -51.73 -11.30 -47.35
CA SER A 359 -50.33 -10.97 -47.10
C SER A 359 -50.14 -9.51 -46.66
N ILE A 360 -49.24 -9.33 -45.70
CA ILE A 360 -48.79 -8.03 -45.18
C ILE A 360 -47.32 -7.90 -45.59
N PRO A 361 -46.94 -6.90 -46.39
CA PRO A 361 -45.56 -6.74 -46.82
C PRO A 361 -44.70 -6.32 -45.63
N VAL A 362 -43.62 -7.07 -45.39
CA VAL A 362 -42.59 -6.69 -44.41
C VAL A 362 -41.51 -5.93 -45.17
N THR A 363 -41.54 -4.61 -45.11
CA THR A 363 -40.47 -3.76 -45.64
C THR A 363 -39.60 -3.28 -44.51
N PHE A 364 -38.41 -3.89 -44.37
CA PHE A 364 -37.33 -3.26 -43.63
C PHE A 364 -36.79 -2.12 -44.50
N THR A 365 -37.15 -0.88 -44.18
CA THR A 365 -36.46 0.28 -44.74
C THR A 365 -35.02 0.22 -44.25
N LYS A 366 -34.07 0.06 -45.18
CA LYS A 366 -32.63 0.07 -44.92
C LYS A 366 -32.17 1.36 -44.27
#